data_AF-A0A1A9ZYM2-F1
#
_entry.id   AF-A0A1A9ZYM2-F1
#
_cell.length_a   1.000
_cell.length_b   1.000
_cell.length_c   1.000
_cell.angle_alpha   90.00
_cell.angle_beta   90.00
_cell.angle_gamma   90.00
#
_symmetry.space_group_name_H-M   'P 1'
#
loop_
_entity.id
_entity.type
_entity.pdbx_description
1 polymer ?
#
loop_
_entity_poly.entity_id
_entity_poly.type
_entity_poly.pdbx_seq_one_letter_code
_entity_poly.pdbx_strand_id
1 'polypeptide(L)'
;MPRIDYQNEEVVKKKRAFKKFTYRGVDLDQLLDMPNNQLVELMHTRARRRFSRGLKRKPMALIRKLRSSTGSIIGVCNGKDFGQVEIKPEMIDHYLGECSLTYKPVKHGRSGIGATHSSRFIPLK
;
A
#
# COMPACT_ATOMS: atom_id res chain seq x y z
N MET A 1 -22.91 43.81 24.43
CA MET A 1 -22.23 42.50 24.47
C MET A 1 -21.00 42.56 23.58
N PRO A 2 -19.82 42.09 24.03
CA PRO A 2 -18.59 42.14 23.25
C PRO A 2 -18.51 41.02 22.21
N ARG A 3 -17.93 41.32 21.04
CA ARG A 3 -17.73 40.44 19.89
C ARG A 3 -16.62 39.43 20.23
N ILE A 4 -16.91 38.14 20.11
CA ILE A 4 -15.92 37.09 20.33
C ILE A 4 -15.05 37.01 19.06
N ASP A 5 -13.84 37.54 19.14
CA ASP A 5 -12.85 37.41 18.09
C ASP A 5 -12.29 35.97 18.12
N TYR A 6 -12.66 35.17 17.11
CA TYR A 6 -12.08 33.85 16.87
C TYR A 6 -10.62 34.02 16.43
N GLN A 7 -9.68 33.88 17.37
CA GLN A 7 -8.27 33.70 17.06
C GLN A 7 -8.10 32.31 16.40
N ASN A 8 -7.84 32.28 15.09
CA ASN A 8 -7.46 31.05 14.39
C ASN A 8 -6.03 30.67 14.81
N GLU A 9 -5.89 29.74 15.75
CA GLU A 9 -4.61 29.11 16.06
C GLU A 9 -4.18 28.24 14.87
N GLU A 10 -3.27 28.75 14.03
CA GLU A 10 -2.62 27.95 13.01
C GLU A 10 -1.78 26.86 13.69
N VAL A 11 -2.28 25.63 13.68
CA VAL A 11 -1.54 24.46 14.15
C VAL A 11 -0.29 24.29 13.28
N VAL A 12 0.86 24.74 13.80
CA VAL A 12 2.17 24.58 13.17
C VAL A 12 2.45 23.08 13.04
N LYS A 13 2.20 22.52 11.85
CA LYS A 13 2.52 21.13 11.53
C LYS A 13 4.03 20.95 11.67
N LYS A 14 4.47 20.24 12.70
CA LYS A 14 5.88 19.85 12.86
C LYS A 14 6.36 19.21 11.55
N LYS A 15 7.36 19.80 10.91
CA LYS A 15 7.98 19.25 9.69
C LYS A 15 8.51 17.86 10.06
N ARG A 16 7.96 16.80 9.45
CA ARG A 16 8.46 15.44 9.63
C ARG A 16 9.94 15.43 9.23
N ALA A 17 10.80 14.89 10.10
CA ALA A 17 12.18 14.63 9.74
C ALA A 17 12.22 13.70 8.51
N PHE A 18 13.02 14.05 7.51
CA PHE A 18 13.17 13.22 6.32
C PHE A 18 13.82 11.89 6.72
N LYS A 19 13.03 10.81 6.70
CA LYS A 19 13.52 9.46 6.96
C LYS A 19 14.11 8.90 5.68
N LYS A 20 15.43 8.75 5.63
CA LYS A 20 16.09 8.02 4.55
C LYS A 20 15.60 6.58 4.55
N PHE A 21 15.13 6.11 3.39
CA PHE A 21 14.71 4.74 3.23
C PHE A 21 15.92 3.86 2.97
N THR A 22 16.08 2.84 3.82
CA THR A 22 17.12 1.81 3.70
C THR A 22 16.45 0.46 3.58
N TYR A 23 16.76 -0.32 2.55
CA TYR A 23 16.29 -1.69 2.39
C TYR A 23 17.44 -2.66 2.64
N ARG A 24 17.34 -3.44 3.74
CA ARG A 24 18.36 -4.42 4.15
C ARG A 24 19.79 -3.85 4.21
N GLY A 25 19.92 -2.59 4.64
CA GLY A 25 21.21 -1.90 4.74
C GLY A 25 21.71 -1.22 3.46
N VAL A 26 20.89 -1.20 2.40
CA VAL A 26 21.19 -0.49 1.15
C VAL A 26 20.28 0.73 1.01
N ASP A 27 20.84 1.89 0.64
CA ASP A 27 20.09 3.14 0.44
C ASP A 27 19.27 3.13 -0.85
N LEU A 28 18.17 3.88 -0.89
CA LEU A 28 17.26 3.93 -2.05
C LEU A 28 17.99 4.23 -3.38
N ASP A 29 18.88 5.22 -3.39
CA ASP A 29 19.60 5.61 -4.62
C ASP A 29 20.48 4.47 -5.12
N GLN A 30 21.16 3.78 -4.20
CA GLN A 30 21.96 2.61 -4.51
C GLN A 30 21.11 1.42 -5.00
N LEU A 31 19.88 1.25 -4.49
CA LEU A 31 18.96 0.22 -4.98
C LEU A 31 18.52 0.45 -6.44
N LEU A 32 18.44 1.71 -6.88
CA LEU A 32 18.03 2.06 -8.24
C LEU A 32 19.13 1.77 -9.26
N ASP A 33 20.38 2.02 -8.87
CA ASP A 33 21.56 1.80 -9.73
C ASP A 33 22.04 0.34 -9.76
N MET A 34 21.56 -0.50 -8.83
CA MET A 34 21.99 -1.89 -8.71
C MET A 34 21.50 -2.80 -9.86
N PRO A 35 22.36 -3.69 -10.41
CA PRO A 35 21.93 -4.67 -11.40
C PRO A 35 20.94 -5.70 -10.82
N ASN A 36 20.08 -6.25 -11.68
CA ASN A 36 18.98 -7.12 -11.25
C ASN A 36 19.44 -8.38 -10.49
N ASN A 37 20.63 -8.91 -10.80
CA ASN A 37 21.14 -10.14 -10.16
C ASN A 37 21.39 -9.93 -8.66
N GLN A 38 22.05 -8.83 -8.31
CA GLN A 38 22.36 -8.46 -6.93
C GLN A 38 21.08 -8.03 -6.18
N LEU A 39 20.17 -7.35 -6.86
CA LEU A 39 18.87 -6.97 -6.28
C LEU A 39 18.05 -8.20 -5.87
N VAL A 40 18.00 -9.24 -6.71
CA VAL A 40 17.24 -10.48 -6.46
C VAL A 40 17.78 -11.26 -5.26
N GLU A 41 19.07 -11.13 -4.96
CA GLU A 41 19.68 -11.70 -3.76
C GLU A 41 19.24 -10.96 -2.49
N LEU A 42 18.97 -9.66 -2.57
CA LEU A 42 18.42 -8.91 -1.44
C LEU A 42 16.91 -9.13 -1.23
N MET A 43 16.18 -9.75 -2.16
CA MET A 43 14.73 -9.96 -2.01
C MET A 43 14.39 -11.21 -1.16
N HIS A 44 13.18 -11.23 -0.61
CA HIS A 44 12.60 -12.38 0.08
C HIS A 44 12.48 -13.60 -0.85
N THR A 45 12.39 -14.79 -0.24
CA THR A 45 12.37 -16.09 -0.93
C THR A 45 11.31 -16.18 -2.04
N ARG A 46 10.13 -15.57 -1.83
CA ARG A 46 9.02 -15.61 -2.78
C ARG A 46 9.34 -14.85 -4.08
N ALA A 47 9.87 -13.63 -3.97
CA ALA A 47 10.30 -12.85 -5.12
C ALA A 47 11.47 -13.52 -5.84
N ARG A 48 12.49 -13.97 -5.09
CA ARG A 48 13.65 -14.68 -5.66
C ARG A 48 13.26 -15.90 -6.51
N ARG A 49 12.36 -16.75 -6.00
CA ARG A 49 11.84 -17.92 -6.73
C ARG A 49 11.08 -17.54 -8.01
N ARG A 50 10.36 -16.41 -7.99
CA ARG A 50 9.65 -15.92 -9.18
C ARG A 50 10.63 -15.50 -10.29
N PHE A 51 11.72 -14.81 -9.93
CA PHE A 51 12.76 -14.44 -10.88
C PHE A 51 13.53 -15.65 -11.42
N SER A 52 13.89 -16.60 -10.55
CA SER A 52 14.59 -17.84 -10.94
C SER A 52 13.77 -18.72 -11.90
N ARG A 53 12.44 -18.76 -11.73
CA ARG A 53 11.53 -19.46 -12.66
C ARG A 53 11.33 -18.72 -13.99
N GLY A 54 11.72 -17.45 -14.06
CA GLY A 54 11.51 -16.59 -15.23
C GLY A 54 10.17 -15.85 -15.22
N LEU A 55 10.18 -14.65 -15.78
CA LEU A 55 8.98 -13.83 -15.98
C LEU A 55 8.55 -13.80 -17.44
N LYS A 56 7.24 -13.87 -17.68
CA LYS A 56 6.65 -13.63 -19.01
C LYS A 56 6.91 -12.17 -19.46
N ARG A 57 6.81 -11.89 -20.76
CA ARG A 57 7.06 -10.56 -21.35
C ARG A 57 6.20 -9.44 -20.74
N LYS A 58 4.89 -9.70 -20.56
CA LYS A 58 3.92 -8.72 -20.02
C LYS A 58 4.34 -8.16 -18.63
N PRO A 59 4.59 -8.98 -17.59
CA PRO A 59 5.02 -8.46 -16.29
C PRO A 59 6.43 -7.86 -16.33
N MET A 60 7.32 -8.33 -17.20
CA MET A 60 8.68 -7.81 -17.33
C MET A 60 8.69 -6.35 -17.81
N ALA A 61 7.84 -6.02 -18.79
CA ALA A 61 7.70 -4.66 -19.30
C ALA A 61 7.24 -3.68 -18.21
N LEU A 62 6.27 -4.09 -17.39
CA LEU A 62 5.77 -3.29 -16.28
C LEU A 62 6.87 -3.08 -15.23
N ILE A 63 7.52 -4.15 -14.76
CA ILE A 63 8.57 -4.06 -13.73
C ILE A 63 9.71 -3.12 -14.16
N ARG A 64 10.12 -3.16 -15.43
CA ARG A 64 11.17 -2.26 -15.95
C ARG A 64 10.76 -0.78 -15.82
N LYS A 65 9.50 -0.45 -16.14
CA LYS A 65 8.98 0.90 -16.02
C LYS A 65 8.89 1.36 -14.56
N LEU A 66 8.53 0.45 -13.65
CA LEU A 66 8.36 0.74 -12.23
C LEU A 66 9.68 0.97 -11.50
N ARG A 67 10.74 0.24 -11.88
CA ARG A 67 12.06 0.41 -11.28
C ARG A 67 12.62 1.81 -11.49
N SER A 68 12.48 2.36 -12.70
CA SER A 68 12.97 3.71 -13.02
C SER A 68 12.09 4.84 -12.47
N SER A 69 10.88 4.52 -11.97
CA SER A 69 9.86 5.52 -11.63
C SER A 69 9.25 5.27 -10.25
N THR A 70 10.09 5.01 -9.25
CA THR A 70 9.67 4.96 -7.83
C THR A 70 9.02 6.30 -7.46
N GLY A 71 7.77 6.27 -6.99
CA GLY A 71 6.91 7.45 -6.82
C GLY A 71 5.83 7.64 -7.91
N SER A 72 5.78 6.78 -8.93
CA SER A 72 4.69 6.81 -9.91
C SER A 72 3.37 6.25 -9.35
N ILE A 73 2.26 6.77 -9.88
CA ILE A 73 0.91 6.26 -9.62
C ILE A 73 0.57 5.17 -10.63
N ILE A 74 0.10 4.02 -10.16
CA ILE A 74 -0.29 2.88 -11.00
C ILE A 74 -1.74 2.50 -10.69
N GLY A 75 -2.52 2.19 -11.72
CA GLY A 75 -3.80 1.51 -11.55
C GLY A 75 -3.62 0.02 -11.29
N VAL A 76 -3.96 -0.46 -10.08
CA VAL A 76 -4.03 -1.88 -9.74
C VAL A 76 -5.49 -2.33 -9.80
N CYS A 77 -5.79 -3.27 -10.70
CA CYS A 77 -7.13 -3.85 -10.82
C CYS A 77 -7.44 -4.76 -9.63
N ASN A 78 -8.55 -4.51 -8.94
CA ASN A 78 -9.04 -5.33 -7.83
C ASN A 78 -10.23 -6.24 -8.22
N GLY A 79 -10.55 -6.32 -9.51
CA GLY A 79 -11.67 -7.10 -10.05
C GLY A 79 -12.96 -6.28 -10.28
N LYS A 80 -13.03 -5.04 -9.77
CA LYS A 80 -14.14 -4.12 -10.03
C LYS A 80 -13.67 -2.81 -10.63
N ASP A 81 -12.69 -2.18 -10.00
CA ASP A 81 -12.17 -0.86 -10.34
C ASP A 81 -10.63 -0.92 -10.46
N PHE A 82 -10.04 0.11 -11.08
CA PHE A 82 -8.59 0.32 -11.02
C PHE A 82 -8.27 1.25 -9.85
N GLY A 83 -7.80 0.67 -8.73
CA GLY A 83 -7.33 1.45 -7.60
C GLY A 83 -6.02 2.17 -7.96
N GLN A 84 -5.97 3.48 -7.79
CA GLN A 84 -4.74 4.25 -7.96
C GLN A 84 -3.84 4.05 -6.74
N VAL A 85 -2.70 3.38 -6.95
CA VAL A 85 -1.70 3.10 -5.92
C VAL A 85 -0.44 3.87 -6.24
N GLU A 86 -0.05 4.75 -5.33
CA GLU A 86 1.25 5.44 -5.36
C GLU A 86 2.33 4.49 -4.85
N ILE A 87 3.39 4.28 -5.64
CA ILE A 87 4.48 3.39 -5.24
C ILE A 87 5.43 4.11 -4.29
N LYS A 88 5.38 3.71 -3.02
CA LYS A 88 6.33 4.14 -1.99
C LYS A 88 7.51 3.18 -1.92
N PRO A 89 8.71 3.66 -1.53
CA PRO A 89 9.87 2.77 -1.37
C PRO A 89 9.65 1.69 -0.30
N GLU A 90 8.77 1.93 0.67
CA GLU A 90 8.33 0.95 1.68
C GLU A 90 7.65 -0.29 1.08
N MET A 91 7.21 -0.21 -0.17
CA MET A 91 6.54 -1.29 -0.89
C MET A 91 7.50 -2.18 -1.69
N ILE A 92 8.81 -1.93 -1.60
CA ILE A 92 9.83 -2.79 -2.22
C ILE A 92 9.65 -4.22 -1.69
N ASP A 93 9.71 -5.19 -2.61
CA ASP A 93 9.52 -6.63 -2.37
C ASP A 93 8.08 -7.11 -2.07
N HIS A 94 7.10 -6.21 -2.10
CA HIS A 94 5.68 -6.56 -2.00
C HIS A 94 5.04 -6.72 -3.38
N TYR A 95 4.02 -7.58 -3.48
CA TYR A 95 3.27 -7.73 -4.72
C TYR A 95 2.21 -6.63 -4.86
N LEU A 96 2.03 -6.08 -6.06
CA LEU A 96 1.02 -5.06 -6.34
C LEU A 96 -0.41 -5.48 -5.93
N GLY A 97 -0.71 -6.79 -6.02
CA GLY A 97 -2.01 -7.33 -5.61
C GLY A 97 -2.26 -7.26 -4.10
N GLU A 98 -1.22 -7.09 -3.27
CA GLU A 98 -1.36 -6.91 -1.82
C GLU A 98 -1.72 -5.46 -1.47
N CYS A 99 -1.48 -4.52 -2.39
CA CYS A 99 -1.67 -3.08 -2.19
C CYS A 99 -3.08 -2.61 -2.60
N SER A 100 -3.90 -3.48 -3.19
CA SER A 100 -5.26 -3.18 -3.63
C SER A 100 -6.22 -4.20 -3.05
N LEU A 101 -7.04 -3.76 -2.08
CA LEU A 101 -8.04 -4.61 -1.45
C LEU A 101 -9.07 -5.07 -2.49
N THR A 102 -9.23 -6.38 -2.60
CA THR A 102 -10.22 -7.02 -3.48
C THR A 102 -11.65 -6.96 -2.92
N TYR A 103 -11.79 -6.59 -1.66
CA TYR A 103 -13.08 -6.50 -0.97
C TYR A 103 -13.19 -5.19 -0.20
N LYS A 104 -14.44 -4.78 0.08
CA LYS A 104 -14.70 -3.69 1.00
C LYS A 104 -14.76 -4.26 2.42
N PRO A 105 -13.91 -3.80 3.36
CA PRO A 105 -13.94 -4.31 4.73
C PRO A 105 -15.32 -4.02 5.33
N VAL A 106 -15.97 -5.06 5.83
CA VAL A 106 -17.30 -4.94 6.45
C VAL A 106 -17.12 -4.27 7.80
N LYS A 107 -17.75 -3.12 8.00
CA LYS A 107 -17.89 -2.50 9.31
C LYS A 107 -19.23 -2.95 9.88
N HIS A 108 -19.20 -3.69 10.99
CA HIS A 108 -20.44 -4.03 11.67
C HIS A 108 -21.06 -2.74 12.22
N GLY A 109 -22.32 -2.52 11.86
CA GLY A 109 -23.13 -1.43 12.41
C GLY A 109 -23.54 -1.74 13.84
N ARG A 110 -24.25 -0.79 14.45
CA ARG A 110 -24.89 -1.02 15.75
C ARG A 110 -25.90 -2.16 15.62
N SER A 111 -25.92 -3.07 16.60
CA SER A 111 -26.94 -4.12 16.68
C SER A 111 -28.34 -3.48 16.61
N GLY A 112 -29.23 -4.07 15.83
CA GLY A 112 -30.63 -3.62 15.73
C GLY A 112 -31.34 -3.68 17.09
N ILE A 113 -32.45 -2.97 17.22
CA ILE A 113 -33.29 -3.01 18.44
C ILE A 113 -33.74 -4.47 18.63
N GLY A 114 -33.36 -5.08 19.77
CA GLY A 114 -33.62 -6.49 20.08
C GLY A 114 -32.48 -7.47 19.79
N ALA A 115 -31.33 -7.02 19.27
CA ALA A 115 -30.18 -7.88 18.99
C ALA A 115 -29.07 -7.71 20.05
N THR A 116 -28.86 -8.73 20.88
CA THR A 116 -27.59 -8.93 21.59
C THR A 116 -26.64 -9.77 20.72
N HIS A 117 -25.33 -9.71 20.98
CA HIS A 117 -24.27 -10.33 20.17
C HIS A 117 -24.43 -11.85 19.94
N SER A 118 -25.32 -12.53 20.67
CA SER A 118 -25.62 -13.97 20.57
C SER A 118 -26.93 -14.32 19.84
N SER A 119 -27.83 -13.36 19.60
CA SER A 119 -29.19 -13.63 19.11
C SER A 119 -29.25 -13.63 17.58
N ARG A 120 -28.83 -14.75 16.97
CA ARG A 120 -29.12 -15.09 15.56
C ARG A 120 -30.61 -15.50 15.44
N PHE A 121 -31.24 -14.99 14.38
CA PHE A 121 -32.64 -15.14 13.92
C PHE A 121 -33.53 -16.22 14.59
N ILE A 122 -34.64 -15.77 15.19
CA ILE A 122 -35.84 -16.58 15.48
C ILE A 122 -37.00 -15.97 14.69
N PRO A 123 -37.68 -16.70 13.78
CA PRO A 123 -38.83 -16.18 13.07
C PRO A 123 -40.05 -16.21 14.00
N LEU A 124 -40.73 -15.08 14.18
CA LEU A 124 -42.07 -15.04 14.76
C LEU A 124 -42.98 -14.18 13.89
N LYS A 125 -43.97 -14.90 13.34
CA LYS A 125 -45.24 -14.55 12.67
C LYS A 125 -45.50 -13.11 12.25
#